data_AF-A0A1S3XHB3-F1
#
_entry.id   AF-A0A1S3XHB3-F1
#
_cell.length_a   1.000
_cell.length_b   1.000
_cell.length_c   1.000
_cell.angle_alpha   90.00
_cell.angle_beta   90.00
_cell.angle_gamma   90.00
#
_symmetry.space_group_name_H-M   'P 1'
#
loop_
_entity.id
_entity.type
_entity.pdbx_description
1 polymer ?
#
loop_
_entity_poly.entity_id
_entity_poly.type
_entity_poly.pdbx_seq_one_letter_code
_entity_poly.pdbx_strand_id
1 'polypeptide(L)'
;MEGESSKTYEDFEAEDLEVVESTDPDWLTIPKCRGNIGRLFEYNKPKPALIKGELYASVESLPTFVLEDDRPDWKCLVCLCSGEKGEELVEFPCREHHLHLECGKRLLKSDNKCPHCHKEMLTGNAAYDSWLIKKDEEE
;
A
#
# COMPACT_ATOMS: atom_id res chain seq x y z
N MET A 1 41.74 34.67 -0.03
CA MET A 1 41.83 34.77 1.44
C MET A 1 40.88 35.89 1.79
N GLU A 2 39.74 35.72 2.42
CA GLU A 2 39.22 34.71 3.38
C GLU A 2 37.70 34.65 3.13
N GLY A 3 37.02 33.51 3.09
CA GLY A 3 36.74 32.65 4.24
C GLY A 3 35.34 32.98 4.77
N GLU A 4 34.27 32.55 4.07
CA GLU A 4 32.92 32.72 4.59
C GLU A 4 32.55 31.57 5.53
N SER A 5 32.39 31.98 6.78
CA SER A 5 32.24 31.20 8.01
C SER A 5 31.02 30.29 7.96
N SER A 6 31.28 28.99 8.09
CA SER A 6 30.25 28.00 8.42
C SER A 6 29.70 28.30 9.81
N LYS A 7 28.39 28.55 9.92
CA LYS A 7 27.72 28.58 11.22
C LYS A 7 27.48 27.14 11.65
N THR A 8 28.16 26.72 12.70
CA THR A 8 27.93 25.43 13.37
C THR A 8 26.66 25.51 14.22
N TYR A 9 26.02 24.37 14.41
CA TYR A 9 24.73 24.15 15.09
C TYR A 9 24.70 24.52 16.59
N GLU A 10 25.71 25.23 17.10
CA GLU A 10 25.90 25.45 18.54
C GLU A 10 25.47 26.84 19.04
N ASP A 11 24.88 27.68 18.19
CA ASP A 11 24.38 29.02 18.56
C ASP A 11 22.86 29.06 18.83
N PHE A 12 22.26 27.98 19.34
CA PHE A 12 20.87 28.01 19.83
C PHE A 12 20.90 28.22 21.35
N GLU A 13 20.71 29.48 21.76
CA GLU A 13 20.59 29.87 23.17
C GLU A 13 19.50 29.04 23.87
N ALA A 14 19.88 28.44 25.00
CA ALA A 14 18.98 27.70 25.87
C ALA A 14 18.15 28.69 26.70
N GLU A 15 17.11 29.26 26.07
CA GLU A 15 16.08 30.02 26.78
C GLU A 15 14.93 29.08 27.17
N ASP A 16 14.78 28.94 28.48
CA ASP A 16 13.65 28.38 29.25
C ASP A 16 12.98 27.10 28.71
N LEU A 17 13.58 25.96 29.07
CA LEU A 17 12.84 24.72 29.27
C LEU A 17 11.87 24.90 30.45
N GLU A 18 10.66 25.39 30.16
CA GLU A 18 9.55 25.23 31.08
C GLU A 18 9.40 23.73 31.39
N VAL A 19 9.47 23.40 32.68
CA VAL A 19 9.06 22.08 33.18
C VAL A 19 7.56 21.98 32.91
N VAL A 20 7.21 21.43 31.76
CA VAL A 20 5.86 20.92 31.54
C VAL A 20 5.66 19.80 32.54
N GLU A 21 4.98 20.10 33.65
CA GLU A 21 4.51 19.06 34.56
C GLU A 21 3.75 18.05 33.69
N SER A 22 4.23 16.81 33.67
CA SER A 22 3.63 15.73 32.89
C SER A 22 2.29 15.39 33.53
N THR A 23 1.27 16.17 33.25
CA THR A 23 -0.09 15.66 33.32
C THR A 23 -0.19 14.67 32.18
N ASP A 24 -0.02 13.38 32.52
CA ASP A 24 -0.20 12.26 31.63
C ASP A 24 -1.39 12.56 30.71
N PRO A 25 -1.17 12.73 29.40
CA PRO A 25 -2.28 13.12 28.56
C PRO A 25 -3.28 11.96 28.55
N ASP A 26 -4.55 12.31 28.66
CA ASP A 26 -5.71 11.46 28.90
C ASP A 26 -5.97 10.39 27.81
N TRP A 27 -5.00 10.16 26.91
CA TRP A 27 -5.02 9.12 25.89
C TRP A 27 -4.80 7.70 26.44
N LEU A 28 -4.21 7.56 27.64
CA LEU A 28 -4.10 6.27 28.33
C LEU A 28 -5.39 5.87 29.05
N THR A 29 -6.31 6.82 29.26
CA THR A 29 -7.61 6.54 29.85
C THR A 29 -8.54 6.06 28.75
N ILE A 30 -8.46 4.77 28.37
CA ILE A 30 -9.45 4.15 27.50
C ILE A 30 -10.81 4.33 28.21
N PRO A 31 -11.76 5.13 27.66
CA PRO A 31 -13.06 5.27 28.28
C PRO A 31 -13.65 3.88 28.43
N LYS A 32 -14.24 3.56 29.58
CA LYS A 32 -15.01 2.32 29.73
C LYS A 32 -16.23 2.40 28.83
N CYS A 33 -16.03 2.17 27.54
CA CYS A 33 -17.09 2.02 26.56
C CYS A 33 -17.92 0.83 27.02
N ARG A 34 -19.06 1.09 27.67
CA ARG A 34 -20.15 0.13 27.85
C ARG A 34 -20.82 -0.14 26.49
N GLY A 35 -20.01 -0.48 25.50
CA GLY A 35 -20.45 -0.91 24.18
C GLY A 35 -20.67 -2.41 24.22
N ASN A 36 -21.80 -2.85 23.71
CA ASN A 36 -22.11 -4.25 23.54
C ASN A 36 -21.12 -4.86 22.54
N ILE A 37 -20.08 -5.54 23.05
CA ILE A 37 -18.97 -6.13 22.25
C ILE A 37 -19.51 -7.11 21.20
N GLY A 38 -20.75 -7.59 21.35
CA GLY A 38 -21.43 -8.46 20.39
C GLY A 38 -21.45 -7.93 18.95
N ARG A 39 -21.45 -6.61 18.73
CA ARG A 39 -21.44 -6.02 17.39
C ARG A 39 -20.06 -5.94 16.73
N LEU A 40 -18.97 -6.12 17.49
CA LEU A 40 -17.61 -6.18 16.94
C LEU A 40 -17.28 -7.55 16.34
N PHE A 41 -18.04 -8.59 16.68
CA PHE A 41 -17.78 -9.96 16.21
C PHE A 41 -18.51 -10.33 14.91
N GLU A 42 -19.60 -9.65 14.54
CA GLU A 42 -20.31 -9.90 13.27
C GLU A 42 -19.48 -9.54 12.03
N TYR A 43 -18.52 -8.61 12.16
CA TYR A 43 -17.67 -8.12 11.06
C TYR A 43 -16.42 -8.97 10.77
N ASN A 44 -16.13 -10.00 11.59
CA ASN A 44 -14.96 -10.86 11.41
C ASN A 44 -15.35 -12.23 10.84
N LYS A 45 -16.06 -12.26 9.71
CA LYS A 45 -16.10 -13.49 8.89
C LYS A 45 -14.66 -13.77 8.43
N PRO A 46 -14.04 -14.90 8.81
CA PRO A 46 -12.65 -15.16 8.48
C PRO A 46 -12.49 -15.21 6.96
N LYS A 47 -11.54 -14.41 6.44
CA LYS A 47 -11.18 -14.40 5.03
C LYS A 47 -10.69 -15.81 4.63
N PRO A 48 -11.18 -16.40 3.53
CA PRO A 48 -10.70 -17.69 3.07
C PRO A 48 -9.19 -17.62 2.81
N ALA A 49 -8.47 -18.65 3.24
CA ALA A 49 -7.02 -18.73 3.04
C ALA A 49 -6.71 -18.85 1.55
N LEU A 50 -5.93 -17.91 1.03
CA LEU A 50 -5.50 -17.91 -0.35
C LEU A 50 -4.24 -18.77 -0.50
N ILE A 51 -4.27 -19.74 -1.42
CA ILE A 51 -3.10 -20.58 -1.68
C ILE A 51 -2.16 -19.83 -2.62
N LYS A 52 -0.93 -19.58 -2.18
CA LYS A 52 0.06 -18.72 -2.86
C LYS A 52 0.32 -19.06 -4.34
N GLY A 53 0.08 -20.30 -4.75
CA GLY A 53 0.23 -20.77 -6.13
C GLY A 53 -0.89 -20.36 -7.08
N GLU A 54 -2.11 -20.15 -6.59
CA GLU A 54 -3.27 -19.76 -7.43
C GLU A 54 -3.14 -18.31 -7.90
N LEU A 55 -2.60 -17.46 -7.03
CA LEU A 55 -2.27 -16.06 -7.27
C LEU A 55 -1.37 -15.86 -8.49
N TYR A 56 -0.34 -16.71 -8.63
CA TYR A 56 0.63 -16.61 -9.71
C TYR A 56 -0.01 -16.89 -11.08
N ALA A 57 -0.93 -17.85 -11.14
CA ALA A 57 -1.64 -18.19 -12.37
C ALA A 57 -2.51 -17.02 -12.87
N SER A 58 -3.07 -16.21 -11.95
CA SER A 58 -3.82 -15.01 -12.32
C SER A 58 -2.94 -13.92 -12.93
N VAL A 59 -1.65 -13.84 -12.54
CA VAL A 59 -0.73 -12.82 -13.06
C VAL A 59 -0.45 -12.99 -14.56
N GLU A 60 -0.27 -14.23 -15.01
CA GLU A 60 0.01 -14.53 -16.42
C GLU A 60 -1.19 -14.24 -17.32
N SER A 61 -2.40 -14.18 -16.74
CA SER A 61 -3.63 -13.82 -17.45
C SER A 61 -3.94 -12.33 -17.50
N LEU A 62 -3.13 -11.49 -16.84
CA LEU A 62 -3.40 -10.05 -16.80
C LEU A 62 -3.10 -9.39 -18.16
N PRO A 63 -3.88 -8.36 -18.53
CA PRO A 63 -3.58 -7.53 -19.68
C PRO A 63 -2.18 -6.94 -19.56
N THR A 64 -1.38 -7.13 -20.60
CA THR A 64 -0.03 -6.59 -20.73
C THR A 64 0.08 -5.79 -22.01
N PHE A 65 0.87 -4.74 -21.98
CA PHE A 65 1.15 -3.92 -23.16
C PHE A 65 2.59 -3.42 -23.13
N VAL A 66 3.11 -3.10 -24.31
CA VAL A 66 4.48 -2.60 -24.50
C VAL A 66 4.43 -1.09 -24.63
N LEU A 67 5.33 -0.38 -23.92
CA LEU A 67 5.49 1.05 -24.10
C LEU A 67 6.04 1.37 -25.49
N GLU A 68 5.29 2.17 -26.25
CA GLU A 68 5.70 2.58 -27.60
C GLU A 68 6.78 3.66 -27.58
N ASP A 69 6.85 4.47 -26.53
CA ASP A 69 7.81 5.56 -26.33
C ASP A 69 8.14 5.72 -24.84
N ASP A 70 9.22 6.45 -24.55
CA ASP A 70 9.65 6.73 -23.19
C ASP A 70 8.58 7.55 -22.43
N ARG A 71 8.33 7.16 -21.18
CA ARG A 71 7.38 7.80 -20.27
C ARG A 71 8.11 8.32 -19.03
N PRO A 72 8.81 9.46 -19.13
CA PRO A 72 9.51 10.05 -17.98
C PRO A 72 8.55 10.61 -16.92
N ASP A 73 7.31 10.91 -17.32
CA ASP A 73 6.23 11.40 -16.48
C ASP A 73 5.62 10.31 -15.59
N TRP A 74 5.70 9.05 -16.03
CA TRP A 74 5.22 7.89 -15.28
C TRP A 74 6.36 7.26 -14.48
N LYS A 75 6.04 6.71 -13.30
CA LYS A 75 6.98 5.97 -12.44
C LYS A 75 6.33 4.72 -11.88
N CYS A 76 7.04 3.61 -11.95
CA CYS A 76 6.63 2.36 -11.32
C CYS A 76 6.80 2.47 -9.80
N LEU A 77 5.76 2.22 -9.00
CA LEU A 77 5.86 2.31 -7.53
C LEU A 77 6.74 1.24 -6.87
N VAL A 78 7.05 0.15 -7.60
CA VAL A 78 7.85 -0.96 -7.05
C VAL A 78 9.34 -0.70 -7.17
N CYS A 79 9.81 -0.22 -8.33
CA CYS A 79 11.23 0.06 -8.55
C CYS A 79 11.57 1.56 -8.56
N LEU A 80 10.56 2.44 -8.56
CA LEU A 80 10.69 3.90 -8.64
C LEU A 80 11.37 4.42 -9.92
N CYS A 81 11.51 3.56 -10.94
CA CYS A 81 12.02 3.92 -12.26
C CYS A 81 10.89 4.44 -13.16
N SER A 82 11.27 5.32 -14.09
CA SER A 82 10.43 5.73 -15.20
C SER A 82 10.30 4.62 -16.25
N GLY A 83 9.29 4.71 -17.11
CA GLY A 83 9.08 3.74 -18.18
C GLY A 83 9.91 4.07 -19.41
N GLU A 84 10.58 3.07 -19.97
CA GLU A 84 11.38 3.16 -21.19
C GLU A 84 10.66 2.50 -22.37
N LYS A 85 10.97 2.98 -23.58
CA LYS A 85 10.47 2.41 -24.83
C LYS A 85 10.80 0.91 -24.93
N GLY A 86 9.78 0.10 -25.18
CA GLY A 86 9.92 -1.35 -25.31
C GLY A 86 9.77 -2.13 -24.01
N GLU A 87 9.58 -1.47 -22.86
CA GLU A 87 9.25 -2.15 -21.62
C GLU A 87 7.80 -2.64 -21.60
N GLU A 88 7.60 -3.81 -21.00
CA GLU A 88 6.28 -4.41 -20.80
C GLU A 88 5.68 -3.92 -19.48
N LEU A 89 4.47 -3.37 -19.55
CA LEU A 89 3.65 -3.03 -18.39
C LEU A 89 2.52 -4.04 -18.23
N VAL A 90 2.17 -4.30 -16.96
CA VAL A 90 0.98 -5.05 -16.58
C VAL A 90 -0.08 -4.09 -16.06
N GLU A 91 -1.30 -4.24 -16.55
CA GLU A 91 -2.46 -3.48 -16.09
C GLU A 91 -3.20 -4.25 -14.98
N PHE A 92 -3.45 -3.56 -13.87
CA PHE A 92 -4.20 -4.09 -12.74
C PHE A 92 -5.73 -4.00 -12.99
N PRO A 93 -6.57 -4.83 -12.35
CA PRO A 93 -8.02 -4.84 -12.54
C PRO A 93 -8.73 -3.56 -12.08
N CYS A 94 -8.03 -2.67 -11.36
CA CYS A 94 -8.49 -1.31 -11.13
C CYS A 94 -8.44 -0.41 -12.38
N ARG A 95 -7.95 -0.91 -13.52
CA ARG A 95 -7.90 -0.28 -14.86
C ARG A 95 -7.04 0.98 -15.00
N GLU A 96 -6.69 1.63 -13.90
CA GLU A 96 -5.93 2.89 -13.93
C GLU A 96 -4.45 2.71 -13.56
N HIS A 97 -4.10 1.61 -12.91
CA HIS A 97 -2.76 1.42 -12.36
C HIS A 97 -1.96 0.37 -13.13
N HIS A 98 -0.72 0.74 -13.39
CA HIS A 98 0.22 0.01 -14.22
C HIS A 98 1.53 -0.14 -13.46
N LEU A 99 2.22 -1.26 -13.66
CA LEU A 99 3.58 -1.51 -13.18
C LEU A 99 4.37 -2.20 -14.28
N HIS A 100 5.70 -2.18 -14.22
CA HIS A 100 6.50 -3.07 -15.06
C HIS A 100 6.06 -4.52 -14.84
N LEU A 101 5.99 -5.31 -15.91
CA LEU A 101 5.56 -6.70 -15.86
C LEU A 101 6.32 -7.50 -14.81
N GLU A 102 7.64 -7.37 -14.79
CA GLU A 102 8.51 -8.04 -13.81
C GLU A 102 8.29 -7.54 -12.37
N CYS A 103 7.98 -6.26 -12.20
CA CYS A 103 7.62 -5.70 -10.90
C CYS A 103 6.28 -6.24 -10.42
N GLY A 104 5.27 -6.29 -11.29
CA GLY A 104 3.96 -6.87 -11.01
C GLY A 104 4.04 -8.34 -10.65
N LYS A 105 4.79 -9.15 -11.44
CA LYS A 105 5.03 -10.57 -11.13
C LYS A 105 5.71 -10.79 -9.78
N ARG A 106 6.65 -9.94 -9.39
CA ARG A 106 7.30 -10.04 -8.07
C ARG A 106 6.33 -9.68 -6.95
N LEU A 107 5.57 -8.60 -7.11
CA LEU A 107 4.59 -8.15 -6.12
C LEU A 107 3.50 -9.22 -5.89
N LEU A 108 2.96 -9.77 -6.97
CA LEU A 108 1.85 -10.72 -6.91
C LEU A 108 2.27 -12.12 -6.38
N LYS A 109 3.57 -12.36 -6.18
CA LYS A 109 4.06 -13.53 -5.42
C LYS A 109 3.89 -13.36 -3.91
N SER A 110 3.87 -12.13 -3.39
CA SER A 110 3.67 -11.85 -1.97
C SER A 110 2.24 -11.41 -1.67
N ASP A 111 1.69 -10.49 -2.46
CA ASP A 111 0.43 -9.80 -2.16
C ASP A 111 -0.45 -9.66 -3.42
N ASN A 112 -1.73 -10.01 -3.31
CA ASN A 112 -2.71 -9.88 -4.39
C ASN A 112 -3.39 -8.50 -4.47
N LYS A 113 -2.69 -7.44 -4.06
CA LYS A 113 -3.25 -6.09 -3.95
C LYS A 113 -2.53 -5.12 -4.86
N CYS A 114 -3.29 -4.22 -5.46
CA CYS A 114 -2.70 -3.08 -6.16
C CYS A 114 -1.97 -2.19 -5.14
N PRO A 115 -0.70 -1.81 -5.37
CA PRO A 115 0.06 -0.98 -4.43
C PRO A 115 -0.42 0.48 -4.39
N HIS A 116 -1.22 0.91 -5.37
CA HIS A 116 -1.76 2.27 -5.41
C HIS A 116 -3.08 2.41 -4.65
N CYS A 117 -4.02 1.50 -4.89
CA CYS A 117 -5.40 1.61 -4.36
C CYS A 117 -5.77 0.51 -3.37
N HIS A 118 -4.86 -0.44 -3.10
CA HIS A 118 -5.05 -1.60 -2.22
C HIS A 118 -6.21 -2.52 -2.60
N LYS A 119 -6.81 -2.31 -3.78
CA LYS A 119 -7.87 -3.18 -4.33
C LYS A 119 -7.31 -4.59 -4.52
N GLU A 120 -8.03 -5.55 -3.99
CA GLU A 120 -7.70 -6.96 -4.12
C GLU A 120 -8.00 -7.44 -5.53
N MET A 121 -7.11 -8.27 -6.05
CA MET A 121 -7.26 -8.90 -7.35
C MET A 121 -7.97 -10.23 -7.20
N LEU A 122 -8.82 -10.54 -8.19
CA LEU A 122 -9.37 -11.87 -8.32
C LEU A 122 -8.23 -12.87 -8.56
N THR A 123 -8.34 -14.01 -7.93
CA THR A 123 -7.27 -15.01 -7.78
C THR A 123 -7.54 -16.27 -8.57
N GLY A 124 -8.65 -16.32 -9.32
CA GLY A 124 -9.11 -17.51 -10.03
C GLY A 124 -9.66 -18.60 -9.10
N ASN A 125 -9.56 -18.41 -7.78
CA ASN A 125 -10.17 -19.28 -6.79
C ASN A 125 -11.63 -18.84 -6.59
N ALA A 126 -12.56 -19.64 -7.10
CA ALA A 126 -13.99 -19.34 -7.06
C ALA A 126 -14.53 -19.05 -5.64
N ALA A 127 -14.00 -19.71 -4.61
CA ALA A 127 -14.42 -19.48 -3.23
C ALA A 127 -13.93 -18.14 -2.68
N TYR A 128 -12.69 -17.77 -3.01
CA TYR A 128 -12.09 -16.49 -2.60
C TYR A 128 -12.70 -15.32 -3.37
N ASP A 129 -12.83 -15.46 -4.69
CA ASP A 129 -13.37 -14.43 -5.57
C ASP A 129 -14.85 -14.15 -5.24
N SER A 130 -15.64 -15.18 -4.91
CA SER A 130 -17.01 -15.01 -4.43
C SER A 130 -17.11 -14.30 -3.07
N TRP A 131 -16.09 -14.46 -2.20
CA TRP A 131 -16.03 -13.75 -0.93
C TRP A 131 -15.74 -12.26 -1.14
N LEU A 132 -14.83 -11.94 -2.07
CA LEU A 132 -14.52 -10.55 -2.42
C LEU A 132 -15.73 -9.81 -2.99
N ILE A 133 -16.45 -10.42 -3.93
CA ILE A 133 -17.61 -9.79 -4.56
C ILE A 133 -18.68 -9.46 -3.52
N LYS A 134 -19.00 -10.41 -2.62
CA LYS A 134 -19.98 -10.18 -1.55
C LYS A 134 -19.57 -9.06 -0.59
N LYS A 135 -18.26 -8.92 -0.34
CA LYS A 135 -17.73 -7.86 0.50
C LYS A 135 -17.91 -6.49 -0.16
N ASP A 136 -17.59 -6.37 -1.46
CA ASP A 136 -17.76 -5.13 -2.21
C ASP A 136 -19.24 -4.72 -2.39
N GLU A 137 -20.18 -5.68 -2.39
CA GLU A 137 -21.63 -5.41 -2.44
C GLU A 137 -22.23 -4.96 -1.09
N GLU A 138 -21.58 -5.29 0.04
CA GLU A 138 -22.03 -4.94 1.39
C GLU A 138 -21.53 -3.55 1.86
N GLU A 139 -20.61 -2.91 1.13
CA GLU A 139 -19.99 -1.60 1.44
C GLU A 139 -20.65 -0.42 0.69
#